data_AF-A0A7V9ZQV1-F1
#
_entry.id   AF-A0A7V9ZQV1-F1
#
_cell.length_a   1.000
_cell.length_b   1.000
_cell.length_c   1.000
_cell.angle_alpha   90.00
_cell.angle_beta   90.00
_cell.angle_gamma   90.00
#
_symmetry.space_group_name_H-M   'P 1'
#
loop_
_entity.id
_entity.type
_entity.pdbx_description
1 polymer ?
#
loop_
_entity_poly.entity_id
_entity_poly.type
_entity_poly.pdbx_seq_one_letter_code
_entity_poly.pdbx_strand_id
1 'polypeptide(L)' 'DELESSWHRMLLLIEHVAGRREQAFRSRLRNLLIANARREIIQAGAGTIIPQFNQNTKQRRA' A
#
# COMPACT_ATOMS: atom_id res chain seq x y z
N ASP A 1 -9.69 3.85 -3.42
CA ASP A 1 -9.41 2.42 -3.65
C ASP A 1 -9.69 1.61 -2.38
N GLU A 2 -10.07 0.33 -2.47
CA GLU A 2 -10.33 -0.53 -1.29
C GLU A 2 -9.05 -0.72 -0.46
N LEU A 3 -7.90 -0.87 -1.14
CA LEU A 3 -6.59 -0.97 -0.50
C LEU A 3 -6.25 0.28 0.32
N GLU A 4 -6.45 1.46 -0.27
CA GLU A 4 -6.22 2.74 0.40
C GLU A 4 -7.13 2.89 1.63
N SER A 5 -8.39 2.45 1.50
CA SER A 5 -9.39 2.48 2.57
C SER A 5 -9.07 1.52 3.71
N SER A 6 -8.60 0.31 3.41
CA SER A 6 -8.19 -0.68 4.42
C SER A 6 -6.95 -0.22 5.16
N TRP A 7 -5.99 0.39 4.46
CA TRP A 7 -4.77 0.92 5.06
C TRP A 7 -5.08 2.07 6.02
N HIS A 8 -5.94 3.01 5.60
CA HIS A 8 -6.35 4.12 6.46
C HIS A 8 -7.08 3.63 7.71
N ARG A 9 -7.99 2.65 7.57
CA ARG A 9 -8.66 1.99 8.70
C ARG A 9 -7.66 1.40 9.70
N MET A 10 -6.65 0.70 9.22
CA MET A 10 -5.66 0.05 10.08
C MET A 10 -4.81 1.07 10.86
N LEU A 11 -4.48 2.21 10.25
CA LEU A 11 -3.80 3.31 10.93
C LEU A 11 -4.67 3.86 12.08
N LEU A 12 -5.95 4.12 11.82
CA LEU A 12 -6.89 4.64 12.81
C LEU A 12 -7.09 3.68 13.99
N LEU A 13 -7.20 2.38 13.73
CA LEU A 13 -7.32 1.36 14.78
C LEU A 13 -6.09 1.35 15.69
N ILE A 14 -4.89 1.43 15.11
CA ILE A 14 -3.63 1.47 15.86
C ILE A 14 -3.52 2.75 16.69
N GLU A 15 -3.89 3.90 16.13
CA GLU A 15 -3.92 5.17 16.86
C GLU A 15 -4.93 5.12 18.02
N HIS A 16 -6.10 4.52 17.81
CA HIS A 16 -7.11 4.34 18.85
C HIS A 16 -6.58 3.47 20.01
N VAL A 17 -6.00 2.31 19.70
CA VAL A 17 -5.45 1.38 20.71
C VAL A 17 -4.26 2.00 21.45
N ALA A 18 -3.40 2.74 20.75
CA ALA A 18 -2.23 3.37 21.35
C ALA A 18 -2.51 4.76 21.96
N GLY A 19 -3.74 5.27 21.87
CA GLY A 19 -4.14 6.62 22.26
C GLY A 19 -3.97 6.96 23.75
N ARG A 20 -3.77 5.95 24.60
CA ARG A 20 -3.45 6.12 26.04
C ARG A 20 -1.97 5.86 26.38
N ARG A 21 -1.16 5.47 25.40
CA ARG A 21 0.28 5.19 25.56
C ARG A 21 1.10 6.44 25.28
N GLU A 22 2.35 6.43 25.72
CA GLU A 22 3.33 7.48 25.46
C GLU A 22 3.60 7.68 23.96
N GLN A 23 3.99 8.89 23.58
CA GLN A 23 4.27 9.25 22.19
C GLN A 23 5.33 8.35 21.54
N ALA A 24 6.37 7.97 22.29
CA ALA A 24 7.42 7.08 21.80
C ALA A 24 6.87 5.70 21.40
N PHE A 25 5.90 5.17 22.16
CA PHE A 25 5.24 3.90 21.85
C PHE A 25 4.41 4.01 20.57
N ARG A 26 3.65 5.11 20.42
CA ARG A 26 2.84 5.37 19.20
C ARG A 26 3.70 5.44 17.95
N SER A 27 4.82 6.17 18.03
CA SER A 27 5.77 6.28 16.92
C SER A 27 6.38 4.93 16.54
N ARG A 28 6.77 4.11 17.53
CA ARG A 28 7.29 2.75 17.28
C ARG A 28 6.25 1.86 16.61
N LEU A 29 5.01 1.90 17.09
CA LEU A 29 3.93 1.08 16.56
C LEU A 29 3.58 1.46 15.10
N ARG A 30 3.54 2.76 14.79
CA ARG A 30 3.37 3.27 13.41
C ARG A 30 4.49 2.80 12.48
N ASN A 31 5.74 2.88 12.93
CA ASN A 31 6.88 2.41 12.14
C ASN A 31 6.82 0.90 11.88
N LEU A 32 6.39 0.12 12.87
CA LEU A 32 6.26 -1.33 12.74
C LEU A 32 5.17 -1.70 11.74
N LEU A 33 4.05 -0.98 11.73
CA LEU A 33 2.99 -1.13 10.73
C LEU A 33 3.49 -0.89 9.30
N ILE A 34 4.19 0.24 9.08
CA ILE A 34 4.74 0.59 7.76
C ILE A 34 5.76 -0.46 7.31
N ALA A 35 6.63 -0.91 8.21
CA ALA A 35 7.60 -1.96 7.91
C ALA A 35 6.94 -3.31 7.56
N ASN A 36 5.80 -3.63 8.20
CA ASN A 36 5.03 -4.82 7.87
C ASN A 36 4.39 -4.70 6.47
N ALA A 37 3.72 -3.60 6.18
CA ALA A 37 3.10 -3.37 4.88
C ALA A 37 4.14 -3.41 3.73
N ARG A 38 5.32 -2.82 3.93
CA ARG A 38 6.42 -2.91 2.96
C ARG A 38 6.86 -4.35 2.72
N ARG A 39 6.95 -5.17 3.77
CA ARG A 39 7.26 -6.60 3.65
C ARG A 39 6.19 -7.35 2.87
N GLU A 40 4.92 -7.10 3.15
CA GLU A 40 3.80 -7.71 2.42
C GLU A 40 3.82 -7.33 0.93
N ILE A 41 4.09 -6.06 0.60
CA ILE A 41 4.25 -5.61 -0.80
C ILE A 41 5.40 -6.33 -1.48
N ILE A 42 6.55 -6.46 -0.81
CA ILE A 42 7.71 -7.18 -1.36
C ILE A 42 7.37 -8.67 -1.56
N GLN A 43 6.67 -9.29 -0.62
CA GLN A 43 6.24 -10.69 -0.70
C GLN A 43 5.20 -10.94 -1.79
N ALA A 44 4.26 -10.02 -1.99
CA ALA A 44 3.28 -10.08 -3.06
C ALA A 44 3.94 -9.99 -4.45
N GLY A 45 5.12 -9.35 -4.53
CA GLY A 45 5.88 -9.20 -5.77
C GLY A 45 5.18 -8.27 -6.77
N ALA A 46 5.74 -8.17 -7.97
CA ALA A 46 5.23 -7.29 -9.03
C ALA A 46 3.90 -7.79 -9.67
N GLY A 47 3.38 -8.93 -9.23
CA GLY A 47 2.28 -9.63 -9.90
C GLY A 47 2.71 -10.19 -11.27
N THR A 48 1.75 -10.75 -12.01
CA THR A 48 1.97 -11.26 -13.36
C THR A 48 2.31 -10.10 -14.30
N ILE A 49 3.38 -10.24 -15.09
CA ILE A 49 3.75 -9.26 -16.11
C ILE A 49 2.57 -9.07 -17.05
N ILE A 50 1.90 -7.92 -16.97
CA ILE A 50 0.85 -7.55 -17.92
C ILE A 50 1.54 -7.36 -19.27
N PRO A 51 1.14 -8.09 -20.32
CA PRO A 51 1.74 -7.91 -21.64
C PRO A 51 1.49 -6.48 -22.11
N GLN A 52 2.56 -5.77 -22.48
CA GLN A 52 2.46 -4.50 -23.18
C GLN A 52 1.71 -4.75 -24.49
N PHE A 53 0.45 -4.31 -24.56
CA PHE A 53 -0.25 -4.21 -25.83
C PHE A 53 0.40 -3.07 -26.62
N ASN A 54 1.39 -3.39 -27.45
CA ASN A 54 1.92 -2.49 -28.46
C ASN A 54 0.80 -2.22 -29.49
N GLN A 55 -0.09 -1.29 -29.19
CA GLN A 55 -1.03 -0.74 -30.17
C GLN A 55 -0.27 0.19 -31.12
N ASN A 56 0.46 -0.41 -32.06
CA ASN A 56 0.82 0.30 -33.29
C ASN A 56 -0.45 0.46 -34.13
N THR A 57 -1.34 1.37 -33.74
CA THR A 57 -2.42 1.82 -34.63
C THR A 57 -1.80 2.63 -35.75
N LYS A 58 -1.41 1.95 -36.83
CA LYS A 58 -1.06 2.63 -38.09
C LYS A 58 -2.33 3.28 -38.62
N GLN A 59 -2.46 4.59 -38.42
CA GLN A 59 -3.48 5.40 -39.04
C GLN A 59 -3.26 5.34 -40.57
N ARG A 60 -4.22 4.76 -41.32
CA ARG A 60 -4.22 4.88 -42.78
C ARG A 60 -4.44 6.36 -43.11
N ARG A 61 -3.44 7.01 -43.72
CA ARG A 61 -3.62 8.33 -44.32
C ARG A 61 -4.58 8.17 -45.50
N ALA A 62 -5.69 8.92 -45.46
CA ALA A 62 -6.61 9.10 -46.57
C ALA A 62 -5.99 10.00 -47.63
#